data_AF-A0A1J5QL28-F1
#
_entry.id   AF-A0A1J5QL28-F1
#
_cell.length_a   1.000
_cell.length_b   1.000
_cell.length_c   1.000
_cell.angle_alpha   90.00
_cell.angle_beta   90.00
_cell.angle_gamma   90.00
#
_symmetry.space_group_name_H-M   'P 1'
#
loop_
_entity.id
_entity.type
_entity.pdbx_description
1 polymer ?
#
loop_
_entity_poly.entity_id
_entity_poly.type
_entity_poly.pdbx_seq_one_letter_code
_entity_poly.pdbx_strand_id
1 'polypeptide(L)'
;MWLKKAFDQADADGRIAKVTFTNENAIALFGVGKNMVSSIRHWAMACDVIQESSENSNFFEVSPIASKILRDGGLDPYAEHPTTAWHAHWMLAGKGNRTTTWRWLFNHVTASTFTRQELEGPLTDFAHKLDPKKCRCRFKTDHLCRLNFDQALL
;
A
#
# COMPACT_ATOMS: atom_id res chain seq x y z
N MET A 1 1.80 10.12 -9.83
CA MET A 1 1.95 9.03 -8.83
C MET A 1 0.79 8.99 -7.83
N TRP A 2 0.31 7.80 -7.43
CA TRP A 2 -0.84 7.63 -6.53
C TRP A 2 -0.56 7.93 -5.04
N LEU A 3 0.64 7.66 -4.54
CA LEU A 3 0.98 7.89 -3.13
C LEU A 3 0.99 9.37 -2.78
N LYS A 4 1.54 10.22 -3.67
CA LYS A 4 1.51 11.68 -3.53
C LYS A 4 0.07 12.21 -3.50
N LYS A 5 -0.80 11.73 -4.39
CA LYS A 5 -2.23 12.08 -4.36
C LYS A 5 -2.90 11.77 -3.01
N ALA A 6 -2.56 10.66 -2.38
CA ALA A 6 -3.07 10.31 -1.05
C ALA A 6 -2.51 11.22 0.04
N PHE A 7 -1.21 11.53 -0.03
CA PHE A 7 -0.52 12.44 0.87
C PHE A 7 -1.09 13.87 0.80
N ASP A 8 -1.39 14.36 -0.41
CA ASP A 8 -1.89 15.72 -0.65
C ASP A 8 -3.30 15.96 -0.07
N GLN A 9 -3.99 14.91 0.36
CA GLN A 9 -5.27 15.05 1.06
C GLN A 9 -5.12 15.30 2.57
N ALA A 10 -3.89 15.34 3.07
CA ALA A 10 -3.63 15.61 4.47
C ALA A 10 -3.83 17.09 4.79
N ASP A 11 -4.41 17.35 5.96
CA ASP A 11 -4.49 18.70 6.50
C ASP A 11 -3.14 19.17 7.06
N ALA A 12 -3.10 20.40 7.61
CA ALA A 12 -1.89 20.98 8.20
C ALA A 12 -1.32 20.17 9.37
N ASP A 13 -2.16 19.37 10.04
CA ASP A 13 -1.77 18.48 11.13
C ASP A 13 -1.35 17.08 10.64
N GLY A 14 -1.37 16.84 9.32
CA GLY A 14 -1.04 15.55 8.73
C GLY A 14 -2.15 14.50 8.90
N ARG A 15 -3.39 14.92 9.14
CA ARG A 15 -4.56 14.03 9.26
C ARG A 15 -5.36 14.01 7.96
N ILE A 16 -5.91 12.84 7.64
CA ILE A 16 -6.76 12.62 6.47
C ILE A 16 -8.05 11.97 6.91
N ALA A 17 -9.20 12.59 6.64
CA ALA A 17 -10.48 12.00 6.99
C ALA A 17 -10.75 10.73 6.15
N LYS A 18 -11.21 9.64 6.77
CA LYS A 18 -11.51 8.39 6.05
C LYS A 18 -12.58 8.57 4.96
N VAL A 19 -13.50 9.51 5.19
CA VAL A 19 -14.53 9.96 4.26
C VAL A 19 -13.95 10.42 2.92
N THR A 20 -12.74 10.97 2.90
CA THR A 20 -12.07 11.41 1.65
C THR A 20 -11.92 10.27 0.64
N PHE A 21 -11.79 9.02 1.10
CA PHE A 21 -11.67 7.85 0.23
C PHE A 21 -13.00 7.14 -0.08
N THR A 22 -14.10 7.51 0.59
CA THR A 22 -15.40 6.83 0.45
C THR A 22 -16.51 7.72 -0.12
N ASN A 23 -16.35 9.04 -0.05
CA ASN A 23 -17.32 10.00 -0.57
C ASN A 23 -17.45 9.87 -2.10
N GLU A 24 -18.64 10.18 -2.64
CA GLU A 24 -18.88 10.26 -4.09
C GLU A 24 -17.97 11.31 -4.75
N ASN A 25 -17.65 12.38 -4.01
CA ASN A 25 -16.70 13.42 -4.43
C ASN A 25 -15.24 12.93 -4.52
N ALA A 26 -14.91 11.75 -3.98
CA ALA A 26 -13.56 11.21 -4.04
C ALA A 26 -13.09 10.99 -5.49
N ILE A 27 -14.02 10.64 -6.40
CA ILE A 27 -13.70 10.44 -7.82
C ILE A 27 -13.18 11.74 -8.45
N ALA A 28 -13.86 12.86 -8.17
CA ALA A 28 -13.47 14.17 -8.66
C ALA A 28 -12.16 14.65 -8.01
N LEU A 29 -12.02 14.43 -6.69
CA LEU A 29 -10.86 14.87 -5.91
C LEU A 29 -9.56 14.19 -6.35
N PHE A 30 -9.58 12.85 -6.47
CA PHE A 30 -8.40 12.10 -6.90
C PHE A 30 -8.24 12.07 -8.44
N GLY A 31 -9.29 12.42 -9.18
CA GLY A 31 -9.34 12.32 -10.64
C GLY A 31 -9.24 10.88 -11.14
N VAL A 32 -9.75 9.91 -10.38
CA VAL A 32 -9.70 8.48 -10.71
C VAL A 32 -11.03 7.80 -10.40
N GLY A 33 -11.32 6.70 -11.08
CA GLY A 33 -12.53 5.91 -10.83
C GLY A 33 -12.60 5.33 -9.40
N LYS A 34 -13.82 5.04 -8.94
CA LYS A 34 -14.11 4.54 -7.58
C LYS A 34 -13.23 3.38 -7.11
N ASN A 35 -12.98 2.40 -7.99
CA ASN A 35 -12.13 1.26 -7.67
C ASN A 35 -10.67 1.66 -7.45
N MET A 36 -10.18 2.63 -8.22
CA MET A 36 -8.81 3.15 -8.08
C MET A 36 -8.65 3.93 -6.77
N VAL A 37 -9.65 4.68 -6.31
CA VAL A 37 -9.59 5.35 -5.00
C VAL A 37 -9.36 4.34 -3.86
N SER A 38 -10.06 3.20 -3.91
CA SER A 38 -9.87 2.12 -2.93
C SER A 38 -8.44 1.53 -3.01
N SER A 39 -7.91 1.34 -4.23
CA SER A 39 -6.53 0.90 -4.44
C SER A 39 -5.51 1.91 -3.92
N ILE A 40 -5.69 3.21 -4.16
CA ILE A 40 -4.81 4.28 -3.65
C ILE A 40 -4.73 4.20 -2.13
N ARG A 41 -5.89 4.11 -1.45
CA ARG A 41 -5.94 3.97 0.01
C ARG A 41 -5.19 2.72 0.46
N HIS A 42 -5.42 1.58 -0.18
CA HIS A 42 -4.76 0.32 0.19
C HIS A 42 -3.24 0.44 0.08
N TRP A 43 -2.72 0.95 -1.05
CA TRP A 43 -1.29 1.08 -1.28
C TRP A 43 -0.63 2.15 -0.41
N ALA A 44 -1.30 3.28 -0.17
CA ALA A 44 -0.81 4.30 0.77
C ALA A 44 -0.62 3.72 2.18
N MET A 45 -1.51 2.81 2.62
CA MET A 45 -1.38 2.13 3.90
C MET A 45 -0.34 1.01 3.88
N ALA A 46 -0.22 0.29 2.77
CA ALA A 46 0.77 -0.78 2.61
C ALA A 46 2.22 -0.24 2.59
N CYS A 47 2.43 0.90 1.92
CA CYS A 47 3.71 1.60 1.87
C CYS A 47 3.97 2.49 3.09
N ASP A 48 3.10 2.46 4.10
CA ASP A 48 3.24 3.23 5.35
C ASP A 48 3.29 4.75 5.12
N VAL A 49 2.63 5.24 4.07
CA VAL A 49 2.43 6.67 3.80
C VAL A 49 1.36 7.23 4.74
N ILE A 50 0.29 6.46 4.92
CA ILE A 50 -0.80 6.78 5.85
C ILE A 50 -1.03 5.59 6.80
N GLN A 51 -1.33 5.90 8.06
CA GLN A 51 -1.55 4.95 9.15
C GLN A 51 -2.93 5.19 9.77
N GLU A 52 -3.48 4.18 10.47
CA GLU A 52 -4.71 4.39 11.23
C GLU A 52 -4.40 5.24 12.46
N SER A 53 -5.16 6.33 12.65
CA SER A 53 -5.00 7.20 13.82
C SER A 53 -5.35 6.44 15.10
N SER A 54 -4.50 6.59 16.12
CA SER A 54 -4.75 6.05 17.46
C SER A 54 -5.72 6.90 18.27
N GLU A 55 -5.80 8.20 17.97
CA GLU A 55 -6.65 9.17 18.65
C GLU A 55 -8.08 9.16 18.13
N ASN A 56 -8.26 9.03 16.81
CA ASN A 56 -9.57 9.10 16.18
C ASN A 56 -9.73 8.08 15.05
N SER A 57 -10.58 7.08 15.28
CA SER A 57 -10.85 6.00 14.32
C SER A 57 -11.44 6.47 13.00
N ASN A 58 -11.91 7.72 12.89
CA ASN A 58 -12.42 8.31 11.64
C ASN A 58 -11.33 8.94 10.76
N PHE A 59 -10.09 9.00 11.22
CA PHE A 59 -8.98 9.62 10.50
C PHE A 59 -7.85 8.62 10.23
N PHE A 60 -7.09 8.93 9.19
CA PHE A 60 -5.75 8.42 8.96
C PHE A 60 -4.74 9.51 9.35
N GLU A 61 -3.56 9.09 9.74
CA GLU A 61 -2.43 9.97 10.03
C GLU A 61 -1.30 9.69 9.05
N VAL A 62 -0.69 10.74 8.53
CA VAL A 62 0.48 10.64 7.67
C VAL A 62 1.69 10.20 8.51
N SER A 63 2.42 9.21 8.01
CA SER A 63 3.64 8.75 8.68
C SER A 63 4.70 9.87 8.74
N PRO A 64 5.45 10.02 9.85
CA PRO A 64 6.50 11.02 9.96
C PRO A 64 7.56 10.93 8.86
N ILE A 65 7.83 9.71 8.36
CA ILE A 65 8.77 9.48 7.25
C ILE A 65 8.17 9.99 5.94
N ALA A 66 6.91 9.68 5.67
CA ALA A 66 6.22 10.14 4.48
C ALA A 66 6.12 11.66 4.41
N SER A 67 5.89 12.33 5.55
CA SER A 67 5.92 13.79 5.66
C SER A 67 7.28 14.39 5.31
N LYS A 68 8.40 13.75 5.68
CA LYS A 68 9.74 14.23 5.30
C LYS A 68 10.03 14.05 3.81
N ILE A 69 9.46 13.03 3.18
CA ILE A 69 9.71 12.70 1.77
C ILE A 69 8.80 13.52 0.85
N LEU A 70 7.48 13.44 1.03
CA LEU A 70 6.47 13.88 0.06
C LEU A 70 5.93 15.31 0.29
N ARG A 71 6.28 15.95 1.41
CA ARG A 71 5.91 17.36 1.65
C ARG A 71 6.55 18.25 0.60
N ASP A 72 5.89 19.37 0.30
CA ASP A 72 6.47 20.40 -0.56
C ASP A 72 7.77 20.95 0.07
N GLY A 73 8.84 20.96 -0.72
CA GLY A 73 10.21 21.24 -0.24
C GLY A 73 10.84 20.13 0.62
N GLY A 74 10.22 18.94 0.66
CA GLY A 74 10.77 17.73 1.25
C GLY A 74 11.88 17.08 0.40
N LEU A 75 12.25 15.85 0.75
CA LEU A 75 13.34 15.14 0.08
C LEU A 75 13.01 14.75 -1.37
N ASP A 76 11.75 14.36 -1.63
CA ASP A 76 11.29 13.96 -2.96
C ASP A 76 9.78 14.21 -3.10
N PRO A 77 9.35 15.47 -3.28
CA PRO A 77 7.93 15.84 -3.29
C PRO A 77 7.12 15.17 -4.41
N TYR A 78 7.78 14.87 -5.53
CA TYR A 78 7.15 14.27 -6.71
C TYR A 78 7.35 12.75 -6.78
N ALA A 79 8.14 12.20 -5.86
CA ALA A 79 8.50 10.78 -5.79
C ALA A 79 9.11 10.24 -7.09
N GLU A 80 9.89 11.09 -7.77
CA GLU A 80 10.56 10.76 -9.03
C GLU A 80 11.88 10.04 -8.80
N HIS A 81 12.45 10.14 -7.59
CA HIS A 81 13.73 9.55 -7.29
C HIS A 81 13.58 8.04 -7.04
N PRO A 82 14.46 7.20 -7.63
CA PRO A 82 14.41 5.74 -7.43
C PRO A 82 14.53 5.33 -5.95
N THR A 83 15.15 6.16 -5.12
CA THR A 83 15.24 5.94 -3.66
C THR A 83 13.85 5.88 -3.01
N THR A 84 12.91 6.70 -3.45
CA THR A 84 11.53 6.70 -2.93
C THR A 84 10.80 5.43 -3.32
N ALA A 85 11.00 4.95 -4.55
CA ALA A 85 10.48 3.66 -5.01
C ALA A 85 11.07 2.48 -4.22
N TRP A 86 12.39 2.49 -3.98
CA TRP A 86 13.06 1.49 -3.14
C TRP A 86 12.59 1.51 -1.68
N HIS A 87 12.33 2.71 -1.13
CA HIS A 87 11.76 2.83 0.19
C HIS A 87 10.37 2.17 0.26
N ALA A 88 9.48 2.49 -0.69
CA ALA A 88 8.17 1.85 -0.78
C ALA A 88 8.28 0.33 -0.90
N HIS A 89 9.20 -0.17 -1.74
CA HIS A 89 9.49 -1.60 -1.86
C HIS A 89 9.89 -2.22 -0.52
N TRP A 90 10.82 -1.59 0.21
CA TRP A 90 11.24 -2.04 1.53
C TRP A 90 10.08 -2.11 2.53
N MET A 91 9.16 -1.16 2.48
CA MET A 91 7.97 -1.18 3.36
C MET A 91 7.08 -2.40 3.07
N LEU A 92 6.90 -2.74 1.78
CA LEU A 92 6.06 -3.86 1.36
C LEU A 92 6.68 -5.23 1.64
N ALA A 93 7.98 -5.38 1.34
CA ALA A 93 8.71 -6.63 1.53
C ALA A 93 9.14 -6.82 2.99
N GLY A 94 9.49 -5.75 3.71
CA GLY A 94 10.00 -5.78 5.07
C GLY A 94 8.90 -5.87 6.13
N LYS A 95 8.10 -4.81 6.31
CA LYS A 95 7.03 -4.80 7.35
C LYS A 95 5.92 -5.80 6.96
N GLY A 96 5.43 -5.73 5.73
CA GLY A 96 4.43 -6.66 5.21
C GLY A 96 3.09 -6.66 5.95
N ASN A 97 2.74 -5.58 6.66
CA ASN A 97 1.53 -5.50 7.50
C ASN A 97 0.23 -5.72 6.72
N ARG A 98 0.23 -5.44 5.41
CA ARG A 98 -0.93 -5.59 4.51
C ARG A 98 -0.62 -6.33 3.21
N THR A 99 0.62 -6.78 3.05
CA THR A 99 1.15 -7.40 1.83
C THR A 99 1.88 -8.68 2.18
N THR A 100 1.15 -9.62 2.77
CA THR A 100 1.69 -10.91 3.21
C THR A 100 2.31 -11.66 2.03
N THR A 101 1.69 -11.58 0.85
CA THR A 101 2.19 -12.19 -0.38
C THR A 101 3.55 -11.61 -0.79
N TRP A 102 3.72 -10.28 -0.72
CA TRP A 102 4.98 -9.60 -1.07
C TRP A 102 6.09 -9.94 -0.08
N ARG A 103 5.78 -9.88 1.22
CA ARG A 103 6.71 -10.28 2.26
C ARG A 103 7.13 -11.75 2.13
N TRP A 104 6.19 -12.64 1.83
CA TRP A 104 6.51 -14.04 1.59
C TRP A 104 7.42 -14.22 0.38
N LEU A 105 7.06 -13.60 -0.75
CA LEU A 105 7.82 -13.70 -1.99
C LEU A 105 9.28 -13.31 -1.80
N PHE A 106 9.54 -12.11 -1.27
CA PHE A 106 10.91 -11.60 -1.16
C PHE A 106 11.73 -12.19 -0.01
N ASN A 107 11.10 -12.77 1.02
CA ASN A 107 11.84 -13.33 2.17
C ASN A 107 11.91 -14.86 2.21
N HIS A 108 11.02 -15.57 1.51
CA HIS A 108 10.91 -17.04 1.61
C HIS A 108 11.15 -17.74 0.28
N VAL A 109 10.95 -17.08 -0.87
CA VAL A 109 11.22 -17.68 -2.17
C VAL A 109 12.70 -17.45 -2.51
N THR A 110 13.47 -18.53 -2.56
CA THR A 110 14.90 -18.51 -2.89
C THR A 110 15.18 -18.74 -4.37
N ALA A 111 14.17 -19.16 -5.15
CA ALA A 111 14.29 -19.41 -6.58
C ALA A 111 14.45 -18.09 -7.35
N SER A 112 15.46 -18.01 -8.22
CA SER A 112 15.72 -16.85 -9.08
C SER A 112 14.69 -16.70 -10.22
N THR A 113 14.03 -17.79 -10.58
CA THR A 113 12.99 -17.85 -11.61
C THR A 113 11.88 -18.77 -11.12
N PHE A 114 10.64 -18.33 -11.24
CA PHE A 114 9.47 -19.09 -10.82
C PHE A 114 8.29 -18.74 -11.70
N THR A 115 7.39 -19.70 -11.87
CA THR A 115 6.09 -19.50 -12.48
C THR A 115 5.04 -19.23 -11.41
N ARG A 116 3.89 -18.68 -11.83
CA ARG A 116 2.79 -18.42 -10.91
C ARG A 116 2.29 -19.71 -10.25
N GLN A 117 2.13 -20.78 -11.03
CA GLN A 117 1.60 -22.07 -10.58
C GLN A 117 2.50 -22.71 -9.51
N GLU A 118 3.82 -22.55 -9.64
CA GLU A 118 4.78 -23.04 -8.65
C GLU A 118 4.70 -22.31 -7.31
N LEU A 119 4.25 -21.05 -7.30
CA LEU A 119 4.12 -20.26 -6.08
C LEU A 119 2.77 -20.44 -5.37
N GLU A 120 1.71 -20.80 -6.09
CA GLU A 120 0.35 -20.88 -5.53
C GLU A 120 0.24 -21.92 -4.39
N GLY A 121 0.85 -23.10 -4.57
CA GLY A 121 0.87 -24.16 -3.55
C GLY A 121 1.62 -23.74 -2.28
N PRO A 122 2.93 -23.42 -2.37
CA PRO A 122 3.74 -23.00 -1.24
C PRO A 122 3.20 -21.77 -0.50
N LEU A 123 2.62 -20.81 -1.22
CA LEU A 123 2.00 -19.63 -0.63
C LEU A 123 0.73 -20.00 0.17
N THR A 124 -0.08 -20.93 -0.36
CA THR A 124 -1.29 -21.42 0.33
C THR A 124 -0.90 -22.14 1.61
N ASP A 125 0.13 -23.00 1.57
CA ASP A 125 0.65 -23.69 2.76
C ASP A 125 1.19 -22.70 3.80
N PHE A 126 1.90 -21.67 3.34
CA PHE A 126 2.40 -20.60 4.22
C PHE A 126 1.26 -19.85 4.90
N ALA A 127 0.18 -19.55 4.18
CA ALA A 127 -1.00 -18.91 4.73
C ALA A 127 -1.72 -19.75 5.78
N HIS A 128 -1.86 -21.05 5.52
CA HIS A 128 -2.46 -21.99 6.47
C HIS A 128 -1.67 -22.07 7.78
N LYS A 129 -0.34 -21.97 7.71
CA LYS A 129 0.53 -21.93 8.91
C LYS A 129 0.36 -20.66 9.73
N LEU A 130 0.13 -19.51 9.09
CA LEU A 130 -0.01 -18.22 9.78
C LEU A 130 -1.39 -18.02 10.42
N ASP A 131 -2.48 -18.42 9.77
CA ASP A 131 -3.83 -18.32 10.34
C ASP A 131 -4.77 -19.38 9.73
N PRO A 132 -5.05 -20.48 10.46
CA PRO A 132 -5.93 -21.55 9.98
C PRO A 132 -7.38 -21.11 9.69
N LYS A 133 -7.84 -19.98 10.25
CA LYS A 133 -9.24 -19.53 10.17
C LYS A 133 -9.50 -18.45 9.10
N LYS A 134 -8.49 -17.72 8.62
CA LYS A 134 -8.64 -16.60 7.65
C LYS A 134 -8.33 -16.92 6.18
N CYS A 135 -8.09 -18.18 5.84
CA CYS A 135 -7.42 -18.63 4.61
C CYS A 135 -8.03 -18.25 3.24
N ARG A 136 -9.18 -17.58 3.12
CA ARG A 136 -9.79 -17.28 1.80
C ARG A 136 -10.01 -15.80 1.47
N CYS A 137 -10.33 -14.95 2.44
CA CYS A 137 -10.80 -13.59 2.11
C CYS A 137 -9.67 -12.60 1.84
N ARG A 138 -8.57 -12.65 2.61
CA ARG A 138 -7.41 -11.75 2.41
C ARG A 138 -6.64 -12.10 1.13
N PHE A 139 -6.63 -13.38 0.77
CA PHE A 139 -6.07 -13.90 -0.49
C PHE A 139 -6.79 -13.36 -1.74
N LYS A 140 -8.12 -13.36 -1.77
CA LYS A 140 -8.86 -12.78 -2.91
C LYS A 140 -8.59 -11.29 -3.10
N THR A 141 -8.31 -10.57 -2.01
CA THR A 141 -7.92 -9.15 -2.09
C THR A 141 -6.46 -8.98 -2.57
N ASP A 142 -5.54 -9.86 -2.14
CA ASP A 142 -4.16 -9.90 -2.62
C ASP A 142 -4.05 -10.35 -4.09
N HIS A 143 -4.88 -11.28 -4.57
CA HIS A 143 -4.97 -11.64 -5.99
C HIS A 143 -5.53 -10.50 -6.86
N LEU A 144 -6.28 -9.56 -6.26
CA LEU A 144 -6.71 -8.31 -6.91
C LEU A 144 -5.65 -7.20 -6.80
N CYS A 145 -4.73 -7.28 -5.82
CA CYS A 145 -3.43 -6.61 -5.87
C CYS A 145 -2.53 -7.33 -6.87
N ARG A 146 -2.97 -7.30 -8.14
CA ARG A 146 -2.19 -7.74 -9.28
C ARG A 146 -0.76 -7.24 -9.12
N LEU A 147 0.18 -7.98 -9.68
CA LEU A 147 1.60 -7.62 -9.90
C LEU A 147 1.80 -6.31 -10.69
N ASN A 148 0.80 -5.42 -10.73
CA ASN A 148 0.82 -4.05 -11.25
C ASN A 148 1.33 -3.08 -10.18
N PHE A 149 2.30 -3.46 -9.34
CA PHE A 149 3.04 -2.45 -8.58
C PHE A 149 3.74 -1.46 -9.53
N ASP A 150 4.11 -1.94 -10.72
CA ASP A 150 4.65 -1.13 -11.81
C ASP A 150 3.68 -0.04 -12.31
N GLN A 151 2.35 -0.20 -12.17
CA GLN A 151 1.39 0.87 -12.52
C GLN A 151 1.11 1.84 -11.36
N ALA A 152 1.54 1.53 -10.13
CA ALA A 152 1.37 2.43 -8.99
C ALA A 152 2.55 3.40 -8.83
N LEU A 153 3.72 3.01 -9.34
CA LEU A 153 4.97 3.79 -9.34
C LEU A 153 5.24 4.55 -10.64
N LEU A 154 4.65 4.14 -11.77
CA LEU A 154 4.61 4.92 -13.03
C LEU A 154 3.35 5.79 -13.09
#